data_AF-A0A967CL67-F1
#
_entry.id   AF-A0A967CL67-F1
#
_cell.length_a   1.000
_cell.length_b   1.000
_cell.length_c   1.000
_cell.angle_alpha   90.00
_cell.angle_beta   90.00
_cell.angle_gamma   90.00
#
_symmetry.space_group_name_H-M   'P 1'
#
loop_
_entity.id
_entity.type
_entity.pdbx_description
1 polymer ?
#
loop_
_entity_poly.entity_id
_entity_poly.type
_entity_poly.pdbx_seq_one_letter_code
_entity_poly.pdbx_strand_id
1 'polypeptide(L)'
;AFMVADHGGCVVMEISNESAAAVVVAVPTSGLSTDATAAPSEPRGIELPRDVRVFPLAHRSTVRFAWAPSRGAGGGVDALAGAAQVVRGWLAASERASRVSIDAQLLVAARSRLLLATSGEVDDLLQLDAARGVLAIAERVRMGEPAAPHVEQIADVVRRLLRKPNARWASRALVMAARTLAIANEPLASSDVAAAWAGVVAGGTLGASDTSNAVETGSEVDTASAVTTVALAEDALVRAASAHAAELFATGIAASWRGINFEAHGVPAGPQHTVSLAVRWHGENAALLWEVDGPPGLQLRAPRVDASFVGSNQRGEALLRVGA
;
A
#
# COMPACT_ATOMS: atom_id res chain seq x y z
N ALA A 1 2.55 -22.70 1.78
CA ALA A 1 1.85 -22.33 3.02
C ALA A 1 1.69 -20.82 3.08
N PHE A 2 0.70 -20.32 3.79
CA PHE A 2 0.41 -18.90 3.96
C PHE A 2 -0.15 -18.66 5.37
N MET A 3 -0.23 -17.41 5.81
CA MET A 3 -0.85 -17.06 7.09
C MET A 3 -2.17 -16.33 6.88
N VAL A 4 -3.14 -16.60 7.75
CA VAL A 4 -4.44 -15.91 7.81
C VAL A 4 -4.62 -15.32 9.19
N ALA A 5 -5.28 -14.15 9.28
CA ALA A 5 -5.57 -13.50 10.55
C ALA A 5 -6.77 -14.13 11.28
N ASP A 6 -7.55 -14.95 10.57
CA ASP A 6 -8.70 -15.68 11.12
C ASP A 6 -8.31 -16.41 12.40
N HIS A 7 -9.19 -16.34 13.38
CA HIS A 7 -9.05 -16.99 14.68
C HIS A 7 -7.77 -16.66 15.47
N GLY A 8 -7.26 -15.43 15.34
CA GLY A 8 -6.08 -14.97 16.08
C GLY A 8 -4.75 -15.34 15.42
N GLY A 9 -4.79 -15.72 14.15
CA GLY A 9 -3.62 -16.06 13.35
C GLY A 9 -3.48 -17.57 13.17
N CYS A 10 -3.40 -18.05 11.93
CA CYS A 10 -3.16 -19.46 11.62
C CYS A 10 -2.19 -19.59 10.45
N VAL A 11 -1.26 -20.54 10.52
CA VAL A 11 -0.48 -21.00 9.37
C VAL A 11 -1.31 -22.05 8.64
N VAL A 12 -1.59 -21.82 7.37
CA VAL A 12 -2.35 -22.72 6.52
C VAL A 12 -1.45 -23.29 5.43
N MET A 13 -1.47 -24.60 5.28
CA MET A 13 -0.83 -25.30 4.17
C MET A 13 -1.90 -25.95 3.31
N GLU A 14 -1.94 -25.57 2.04
CA GLU A 14 -2.78 -26.18 1.02
C GLU A 14 -1.88 -26.94 0.05
N ILE A 15 -2.18 -28.21 -0.18
CA ILE A 15 -1.42 -29.09 -1.07
C ILE A 15 -2.37 -29.69 -2.09
N SER A 16 -2.09 -29.44 -3.36
CA SER A 16 -2.84 -29.98 -4.50
C SER A 16 -2.00 -31.02 -5.23
N ASN A 17 -2.58 -32.17 -5.54
CA ASN A 17 -1.90 -33.20 -6.33
C ASN A 17 -2.23 -33.05 -7.82
N GLU A 18 -1.29 -32.49 -8.57
CA GLU A 18 -1.38 -32.38 -10.03
C GLU A 18 -0.83 -33.61 -10.77
N SER A 19 -0.19 -34.56 -10.07
CA SER A 19 0.32 -35.81 -10.64
C SER A 19 -0.81 -36.78 -10.94
N ALA A 20 -0.66 -37.56 -12.01
CA ALA A 20 -1.58 -38.66 -12.36
C ALA A 20 -1.62 -39.78 -11.31
N ALA A 21 -0.58 -39.90 -10.47
CA ALA A 21 -0.51 -40.89 -9.40
C ALA A 21 -1.03 -40.31 -8.08
N ALA A 22 -1.62 -41.17 -7.23
CA ALA A 22 -1.90 -40.82 -5.84
C ALA A 22 -0.58 -40.61 -5.08
N VAL A 23 -0.54 -39.59 -4.25
CA VAL A 23 0.61 -39.27 -3.39
C VAL A 23 0.20 -39.34 -1.93
N VAL A 24 1.18 -39.33 -1.03
CA VAL A 24 0.95 -39.22 0.40
C VAL A 24 1.63 -37.97 0.94
N VAL A 25 0.94 -37.24 1.81
CA VAL A 25 1.49 -36.09 2.51
C VAL A 25 1.67 -36.46 3.97
N ALA A 26 2.89 -36.32 4.48
CA ALA A 26 3.20 -36.49 5.89
C ALA A 26 3.36 -35.11 6.55
N VAL A 27 2.60 -34.83 7.63
CA VAL A 27 2.65 -33.53 8.32
C VAL A 27 2.71 -33.68 9.85
N PRO A 28 3.31 -32.71 10.57
CA PRO A 28 3.31 -32.68 12.02
C PRO A 28 1.89 -32.56 12.60
N THR A 29 1.65 -33.28 13.70
CA THR A 29 0.31 -33.42 14.30
C THR A 29 0.06 -32.49 15.48
N SER A 30 1.12 -31.96 16.10
CA SER A 30 0.99 -31.03 17.21
C SER A 30 0.29 -29.76 16.76
N GLY A 31 -0.88 -29.46 17.35
CA GLY A 31 -1.67 -28.28 17.00
C GLY A 31 -2.31 -28.31 15.60
N LEU A 32 -2.32 -29.48 14.93
CA LEU A 32 -2.90 -29.65 13.61
C LEU A 32 -4.42 -29.62 13.66
N SER A 33 -5.02 -28.83 12.79
CA SER A 33 -6.43 -28.92 12.37
C SER A 33 -6.50 -29.30 10.88
N THR A 34 -7.41 -30.20 10.53
CA THR A 34 -7.68 -30.63 9.14
C THR A 34 -9.00 -31.38 9.06
N ASP A 35 -9.70 -31.25 7.92
CA ASP A 35 -10.90 -32.03 7.60
C ASP A 35 -10.56 -33.31 6.81
N ALA A 36 -9.29 -33.55 6.52
CA ALA A 36 -8.85 -34.72 5.78
C ALA A 36 -8.74 -35.97 6.67
N THR A 37 -9.11 -37.11 6.09
CA THR A 37 -8.96 -38.41 6.73
C THR A 37 -7.51 -38.89 6.63
N ALA A 38 -6.88 -39.15 7.78
CA ALA A 38 -5.55 -39.75 7.82
C ALA A 38 -5.56 -41.19 7.29
N ALA A 39 -4.43 -41.65 6.78
CA ALA A 39 -4.25 -43.04 6.39
C ALA A 39 -4.44 -43.97 7.62
N PRO A 40 -5.11 -45.13 7.46
CA PRO A 40 -5.35 -46.06 8.56
C PRO A 40 -4.07 -46.76 9.05
N SER A 41 -3.01 -46.72 8.27
CA SER A 41 -1.70 -47.30 8.58
C SER A 41 -0.57 -46.51 7.94
N GLU A 42 0.64 -46.65 8.48
CA GLU A 42 1.84 -46.02 7.94
C GLU A 42 2.20 -46.58 6.55
N PRO A 43 2.73 -45.73 5.65
CA PRO A 43 3.28 -46.18 4.37
C PRO A 43 4.35 -47.25 4.55
N ARG A 44 4.28 -48.33 3.78
CA ARG A 44 5.27 -49.41 3.84
C ARG A 44 6.65 -48.89 3.41
N GLY A 45 7.67 -49.21 4.19
CA GLY A 45 9.08 -48.92 3.86
C GLY A 45 9.55 -47.52 4.24
N ILE A 46 8.75 -46.76 5.01
CA ILE A 46 9.13 -45.44 5.54
C ILE A 46 8.89 -45.46 7.05
N GLU A 47 9.93 -45.21 7.84
CA GLU A 47 9.79 -44.97 9.28
C GLU A 47 9.41 -43.50 9.51
N LEU A 48 8.30 -43.26 10.20
CA LEU A 48 7.81 -41.92 10.50
C LEU A 48 8.00 -41.56 11.98
N PRO A 49 8.30 -40.29 12.31
CA PRO A 49 8.27 -39.82 13.68
C PRO A 49 6.88 -39.97 14.32
N ARG A 50 6.83 -40.17 15.64
CA ARG A 50 5.58 -40.41 16.40
C ARG A 50 4.56 -39.26 16.29
N ASP A 51 5.03 -38.06 16.01
CA ASP A 51 4.24 -36.83 15.92
C ASP A 51 3.87 -36.46 14.48
N VAL A 52 4.05 -37.37 13.51
CA VAL A 52 3.70 -37.17 12.10
C VAL A 52 2.52 -38.06 11.72
N ARG A 53 1.55 -37.51 10.97
CA ARG A 53 0.46 -38.28 10.36
C ARG A 53 0.50 -38.18 8.84
N VAL A 54 0.04 -39.24 8.19
CA VAL A 54 0.00 -39.35 6.73
C VAL A 54 -1.41 -39.20 6.22
N PHE A 55 -1.54 -38.45 5.13
CA PHE A 55 -2.80 -38.17 4.45
C PHE A 55 -2.67 -38.58 2.98
N PRO A 56 -3.47 -39.54 2.49
CA PRO A 56 -3.47 -39.89 1.08
C PRO A 56 -4.12 -38.77 0.26
N LEU A 57 -3.53 -38.47 -0.90
CA LEU A 57 -3.99 -37.41 -1.80
C LEU A 57 -4.11 -37.95 -3.23
N ALA A 58 -5.36 -38.13 -3.69
CA ALA A 58 -5.68 -38.61 -5.02
C ALA A 58 -5.34 -37.59 -6.13
N HIS A 59 -5.30 -38.02 -7.38
CA HIS A 59 -5.12 -37.11 -8.53
C HIS A 59 -6.20 -36.00 -8.52
N ARG A 60 -5.78 -34.74 -8.71
CA ARG A 60 -6.64 -33.53 -8.70
C ARG A 60 -7.41 -33.31 -7.40
N SER A 61 -6.91 -33.85 -6.30
CA SER A 61 -7.44 -33.53 -4.97
C SER A 61 -6.52 -32.55 -4.25
N THR A 62 -7.13 -31.77 -3.37
CA THR A 62 -6.46 -30.77 -2.54
C THR A 62 -6.76 -31.07 -1.08
N VAL A 63 -5.74 -31.01 -0.23
CA VAL A 63 -5.87 -31.11 1.23
C VAL A 63 -5.39 -29.81 1.87
N ARG A 64 -6.05 -29.42 2.96
CA ARG A 64 -5.69 -28.26 3.75
C ARG A 64 -5.40 -28.65 5.19
N PHE A 65 -4.33 -28.06 5.71
CA PHE A 65 -3.87 -28.20 7.08
C PHE A 65 -3.73 -26.82 7.70
N ALA A 66 -4.07 -26.68 8.97
CA ALA A 66 -3.91 -25.43 9.71
C ALA A 66 -3.22 -25.67 11.06
N TRP A 67 -2.36 -24.73 11.44
CA TRP A 67 -1.70 -24.68 12.76
C TRP A 67 -1.91 -23.30 13.36
N ALA A 68 -2.56 -23.24 14.53
CA ALA A 68 -2.75 -22.02 15.29
C ALA A 68 -1.65 -21.87 16.36
N PRO A 69 -1.04 -20.69 16.53
CA PRO A 69 -0.04 -20.42 17.56
C PRO A 69 -0.67 -20.38 18.98
N SER A 70 -1.97 -20.11 19.08
CA SER A 70 -2.73 -20.16 20.34
C SER A 70 -3.86 -21.19 20.25
N ARG A 71 -4.00 -22.03 21.28
CA ARG A 71 -5.11 -22.98 21.42
C ARG A 71 -6.39 -22.19 21.70
N GLY A 72 -7.13 -21.81 20.66
CA GLY A 72 -8.36 -21.03 20.83
C GLY A 72 -9.19 -20.81 19.57
N ALA A 73 -8.67 -21.19 18.40
CA ALA A 73 -9.40 -21.07 17.15
C ALA A 73 -10.52 -22.13 17.04
N GLY A 74 -11.69 -21.83 17.57
CA GLY A 74 -12.91 -22.58 17.26
C GLY A 74 -13.31 -22.33 15.81
N GLY A 75 -13.16 -23.33 14.94
CA GLY A 75 -13.54 -23.28 13.53
C GLY A 75 -12.95 -24.45 12.73
N GLY A 76 -13.68 -24.94 11.73
CA GLY A 76 -13.16 -25.93 10.78
C GLY A 76 -12.14 -25.32 9.82
N VAL A 77 -11.30 -26.15 9.21
CA VAL A 77 -10.27 -25.68 8.25
C VAL A 77 -10.88 -25.18 6.94
N ASP A 78 -12.10 -25.62 6.65
CA ASP A 78 -12.97 -25.13 5.60
C ASP A 78 -13.36 -23.65 5.74
N ALA A 79 -13.49 -23.14 6.97
CA ALA A 79 -13.82 -21.75 7.26
C ALA A 79 -12.65 -20.78 7.02
N LEU A 80 -11.41 -21.27 6.93
CA LEU A 80 -10.22 -20.45 6.70
C LEU A 80 -10.12 -20.01 5.23
N ALA A 81 -9.63 -18.79 5.02
CA ALA A 81 -9.36 -18.29 3.67
C ALA A 81 -8.36 -19.20 2.93
N GLY A 82 -8.65 -19.52 1.67
CA GLY A 82 -7.71 -20.20 0.77
C GLY A 82 -6.62 -19.27 0.23
N ALA A 83 -5.58 -19.83 -0.39
CA ALA A 83 -4.43 -19.06 -0.88
C ALA A 83 -4.83 -17.91 -1.82
N ALA A 84 -5.75 -18.18 -2.76
CA ALA A 84 -6.23 -17.18 -3.71
C ALA A 84 -7.07 -16.08 -3.03
N GLN A 85 -7.80 -16.40 -1.95
CA GLN A 85 -8.53 -15.40 -1.16
C GLN A 85 -7.57 -14.50 -0.40
N VAL A 86 -6.50 -15.07 0.18
CA VAL A 86 -5.45 -14.30 0.87
C VAL A 86 -4.78 -13.33 -0.11
N VAL A 87 -4.36 -13.80 -1.28
CA VAL A 87 -3.77 -12.92 -2.32
C VAL A 87 -4.72 -11.79 -2.70
N ARG A 88 -6.01 -12.10 -2.95
CA ARG A 88 -7.01 -11.06 -3.24
C ARG A 88 -7.20 -10.09 -2.10
N GLY A 89 -7.15 -10.54 -0.85
CA GLY A 89 -7.23 -9.68 0.34
C GLY A 89 -6.07 -8.68 0.41
N TRP A 90 -4.85 -9.14 0.17
CA TRP A 90 -3.66 -8.28 0.11
C TRP A 90 -3.72 -7.26 -1.04
N LEU A 91 -4.13 -7.70 -2.22
CA LEU A 91 -4.33 -6.80 -3.37
C LEU A 91 -5.41 -5.76 -3.07
N ALA A 92 -6.56 -6.17 -2.52
CA ALA A 92 -7.64 -5.26 -2.16
C ALA A 92 -7.22 -4.26 -1.07
N ALA A 93 -6.43 -4.68 -0.08
CA ALA A 93 -5.88 -3.78 0.93
C ALA A 93 -4.94 -2.74 0.30
N SER A 94 -4.06 -3.16 -0.62
CA SER A 94 -3.18 -2.25 -1.36
C SER A 94 -3.95 -1.27 -2.24
N GLU A 95 -4.90 -1.76 -3.04
CA GLU A 95 -5.68 -0.96 -4.00
C GLU A 95 -6.64 0.01 -3.30
N ARG A 96 -7.06 -0.27 -2.05
CA ARG A 96 -7.85 0.64 -1.23
C ARG A 96 -7.12 1.96 -0.99
N ALA A 97 -5.79 1.93 -0.86
CA ALA A 97 -5.02 3.14 -0.72
C ALA A 97 -4.98 3.93 -2.04
N SER A 98 -4.48 3.31 -3.10
CA SER A 98 -4.59 3.79 -4.48
C SER A 98 -4.28 2.62 -5.43
N ARG A 99 -4.80 2.70 -6.65
CA ARG A 99 -4.51 1.71 -7.70
C ARG A 99 -3.69 2.35 -8.80
N VAL A 100 -2.44 1.92 -8.97
CA VAL A 100 -1.57 2.38 -10.05
C VAL A 100 -1.18 1.17 -10.88
N SER A 101 -1.47 1.22 -12.18
CA SER A 101 -1.17 0.12 -13.11
C SER A 101 0.31 0.06 -13.49
N ILE A 102 0.97 1.22 -13.58
CA ILE A 102 2.42 1.30 -13.68
C ILE A 102 3.04 1.01 -12.31
N ASP A 103 4.10 0.21 -12.27
CA ASP A 103 4.77 -0.18 -11.02
C ASP A 103 3.87 -0.88 -9.97
N ALA A 104 2.76 -1.50 -10.41
CA ALA A 104 1.78 -2.15 -9.53
C ALA A 104 2.42 -3.18 -8.57
N GLN A 105 3.34 -4.01 -9.08
CA GLN A 105 4.02 -5.02 -8.27
C GLN A 105 4.92 -4.39 -7.20
N LEU A 106 5.61 -3.29 -7.54
CA LEU A 106 6.47 -2.56 -6.61
C LEU A 106 5.64 -1.95 -5.47
N LEU A 107 4.50 -1.33 -5.81
CA LEU A 107 3.57 -0.78 -4.81
C LEU A 107 2.99 -1.85 -3.90
N VAL A 108 2.56 -2.99 -4.46
CA VAL A 108 2.06 -4.12 -3.67
C VAL A 108 3.14 -4.64 -2.72
N ALA A 109 4.38 -4.82 -3.18
CA ALA A 109 5.48 -5.27 -2.34
C ALA A 109 5.79 -4.29 -1.19
N ALA A 110 5.89 -2.99 -1.50
CA ALA A 110 6.14 -1.95 -0.49
C ALA A 110 5.00 -1.87 0.54
N ARG A 111 3.74 -1.90 0.10
CA ARG A 111 2.57 -1.89 0.98
C ARG A 111 2.44 -3.14 1.83
N SER A 112 2.78 -4.31 1.28
CA SER A 112 2.87 -5.54 2.06
C SER A 112 3.91 -5.41 3.17
N ARG A 113 5.08 -4.82 2.89
CA ARG A 113 6.09 -4.56 3.94
C ARG A 113 5.58 -3.60 5.02
N LEU A 114 4.84 -2.56 4.65
CA LEU A 114 4.26 -1.60 5.61
C LEU A 114 3.20 -2.24 6.51
N LEU A 115 2.32 -3.08 5.97
CA LEU A 115 1.31 -3.82 6.75
C LEU A 115 1.94 -4.88 7.66
N LEU A 116 3.10 -5.42 7.29
CA LEU A 116 3.86 -6.35 8.13
C LEU A 116 4.72 -5.64 9.19
N ALA A 117 4.87 -4.32 9.12
CA ALA A 117 5.65 -3.57 10.10
C ALA A 117 4.98 -3.65 11.48
N THR A 118 5.77 -4.01 12.48
CA THR A 118 5.34 -4.01 13.88
C THR A 118 5.12 -2.58 14.38
N SER A 119 4.37 -2.43 15.48
CA SER A 119 4.19 -1.12 16.11
C SER A 119 5.52 -0.49 16.52
N GLY A 120 6.47 -1.31 17.03
CA GLY A 120 7.80 -0.86 17.39
C GLY A 120 8.60 -0.30 16.21
N GLU A 121 8.57 -0.96 15.05
CA GLU A 121 9.23 -0.44 13.83
C GLU A 121 8.63 0.90 13.36
N VAL A 122 7.31 1.08 13.49
CA VAL A 122 6.65 2.35 13.15
C VAL A 122 7.01 3.45 14.15
N ASP A 123 7.03 3.12 15.45
CA ASP A 123 7.41 4.04 16.52
C ASP A 123 8.87 4.51 16.38
N ASP A 124 9.79 3.58 16.12
CA ASP A 124 11.19 3.89 15.85
C ASP A 124 11.33 4.81 14.62
N LEU A 125 10.61 4.51 13.54
CA LEU A 125 10.59 5.35 12.34
C LEU A 125 10.07 6.77 12.65
N LEU A 126 9.04 6.91 13.47
CA LEU A 126 8.52 8.23 13.88
C LEU A 126 9.49 9.04 14.75
N GLN A 127 10.39 8.37 15.47
CA GLN A 127 11.43 9.05 16.23
C GLN A 127 12.60 9.47 15.33
N LEU A 128 13.03 8.59 14.42
CA LEU A 128 14.16 8.82 13.53
C LEU A 128 13.83 9.80 12.39
N ASP A 129 12.67 9.62 11.75
CA ASP A 129 12.18 10.41 10.64
C ASP A 129 10.66 10.62 10.74
N ALA A 130 10.30 11.73 11.40
CA ALA A 130 8.93 12.16 11.62
C ALA A 130 8.06 12.15 10.34
N ALA A 131 8.63 12.56 9.20
CA ALA A 131 7.87 12.66 7.96
C ALA A 131 7.56 11.26 7.41
N ARG A 132 8.57 10.39 7.34
CA ARG A 132 8.38 8.98 6.92
C ARG A 132 7.48 8.20 7.85
N GLY A 133 7.59 8.41 9.17
CA GLY A 133 6.71 7.76 10.13
C GLY A 133 5.23 8.12 9.94
N VAL A 134 4.92 9.41 9.71
CA VAL A 134 3.54 9.85 9.39
C VAL A 134 3.07 9.24 8.09
N LEU A 135 3.91 9.20 7.06
CA LEU A 135 3.56 8.57 5.79
C LEU A 135 3.29 7.07 5.95
N ALA A 136 4.03 6.37 6.81
CA ALA A 136 3.82 4.95 7.07
C ALA A 136 2.47 4.69 7.76
N ILE A 137 2.12 5.47 8.79
CA ILE A 137 0.80 5.39 9.44
C ILE A 137 -0.30 5.72 8.43
N ALA A 138 -0.15 6.81 7.69
CA ALA A 138 -1.20 7.25 6.77
C ALA A 138 -1.46 6.22 5.66
N GLU A 139 -0.41 5.56 5.16
CA GLU A 139 -0.56 4.51 4.17
C GLU A 139 -1.25 3.27 4.77
N ARG A 140 -0.90 2.85 5.99
CA ARG A 140 -1.58 1.75 6.69
C ARG A 140 -3.07 2.04 6.93
N VAL A 141 -3.40 3.25 7.36
CA VAL A 141 -4.79 3.69 7.51
C VAL A 141 -5.54 3.66 6.18
N ARG A 142 -4.93 4.12 5.09
CA ARG A 142 -5.50 4.03 3.75
C ARG A 142 -5.71 2.60 3.27
N MET A 143 -4.85 1.67 3.70
CA MET A 143 -5.02 0.23 3.44
C MET A 143 -6.05 -0.43 4.36
N GLY A 144 -6.60 0.29 5.35
CA GLY A 144 -7.74 -0.12 6.16
C GLY A 144 -7.46 -0.32 7.64
N GLU A 145 -6.28 0.06 8.14
CA GLU A 145 -6.07 0.11 9.58
C GLU A 145 -6.90 1.22 10.25
N PRO A 146 -7.34 1.02 11.50
CA PRO A 146 -8.10 2.03 12.22
C PRO A 146 -7.25 3.28 12.46
N ALA A 147 -7.79 4.45 12.13
CA ALA A 147 -7.07 5.72 12.29
C ALA A 147 -7.08 6.26 13.74
N ALA A 148 -8.14 5.97 14.51
CA ALA A 148 -8.35 6.54 15.84
C ALA A 148 -7.18 6.34 16.83
N PRO A 149 -6.51 5.17 16.90
CA PRO A 149 -5.37 4.96 17.80
C PRO A 149 -4.17 5.87 17.50
N HIS A 150 -4.07 6.44 16.30
CA HIS A 150 -2.92 7.23 15.86
C HIS A 150 -3.10 8.74 16.04
N VAL A 151 -4.28 9.22 16.49
CA VAL A 151 -4.59 10.66 16.54
C VAL A 151 -3.58 11.45 17.38
N GLU A 152 -3.30 11.01 18.61
CA GLU A 152 -2.37 11.70 19.50
C GLU A 152 -0.93 11.70 18.95
N GLN A 153 -0.50 10.56 18.44
CA GLN A 153 0.83 10.38 17.85
C GLN A 153 1.02 11.28 16.62
N ILE A 154 0.03 11.33 15.72
CA ILE A 154 0.06 12.21 14.55
C ILE A 154 0.09 13.68 14.98
N ALA A 155 -0.73 14.07 15.95
CA ALA A 155 -0.76 15.46 16.43
C ALA A 155 0.60 15.91 16.99
N ASP A 156 1.28 15.06 17.78
CA ASP A 156 2.63 15.36 18.27
C ASP A 156 3.66 15.46 17.14
N VAL A 157 3.63 14.52 16.20
CA VAL A 157 4.58 14.51 15.08
C VAL A 157 4.37 15.72 14.15
N VAL A 158 3.13 16.13 13.91
CA VAL A 158 2.83 17.35 13.14
C VAL A 158 3.46 18.58 13.80
N ARG A 159 3.38 18.72 15.13
CA ARG A 159 4.05 19.83 15.84
C ARG A 159 5.57 19.80 15.63
N ARG A 160 6.19 18.61 15.61
CA ARG A 160 7.62 18.45 15.32
C ARG A 160 7.96 18.82 13.88
N LEU A 161 7.14 18.42 12.90
CA LEU A 161 7.31 18.76 11.49
C LEU A 161 7.19 20.27 11.24
N LEU A 162 6.24 20.95 11.87
CA LEU A 162 6.06 22.41 11.71
C LEU A 162 7.23 23.22 12.30
N ARG A 163 8.01 22.66 13.22
CA ARG A 163 9.26 23.27 13.71
C ARG A 163 10.42 23.14 12.73
N LYS A 164 10.36 22.20 11.78
CA LYS A 164 11.38 21.92 10.75
C LYS A 164 10.70 21.68 9.38
N PRO A 165 10.03 22.69 8.81
CA PRO A 165 9.17 22.51 7.63
C PRO A 165 9.95 22.18 6.34
N ASN A 166 11.26 22.39 6.33
CA ASN A 166 12.14 22.11 5.21
C ASN A 166 12.64 20.65 5.15
N ALA A 167 12.26 19.80 6.11
CA ALA A 167 12.63 18.39 6.06
C ALA A 167 12.07 17.69 4.81
N ARG A 168 12.82 16.73 4.27
CA ARG A 168 12.38 15.90 3.15
C ARG A 168 11.02 15.27 3.51
N TRP A 169 10.11 15.25 2.56
CA TRP A 169 8.73 14.74 2.72
C TRP A 169 7.80 15.51 3.67
N ALA A 170 8.24 16.56 4.37
CA ALA A 170 7.41 17.26 5.36
C ALA A 170 6.07 17.76 4.78
N SER A 171 6.10 18.37 3.60
CA SER A 171 4.88 18.82 2.90
C SER A 171 3.89 17.67 2.69
N ARG A 172 4.35 16.56 2.13
CA ARG A 172 3.54 15.38 1.86
C ARG A 172 3.04 14.75 3.16
N ALA A 173 3.89 14.66 4.19
CA ALA A 173 3.52 14.15 5.50
C ALA A 173 2.41 14.98 6.16
N LEU A 174 2.45 16.32 6.07
CA LEU A 174 1.39 17.18 6.58
C LEU A 174 0.05 16.97 5.84
N VAL A 175 0.09 16.84 4.51
CA VAL A 175 -1.09 16.49 3.71
C VAL A 175 -1.67 15.16 4.17
N MET A 176 -0.82 14.15 4.31
CA MET A 176 -1.26 12.81 4.72
C MET A 176 -1.76 12.77 6.16
N ALA A 177 -1.14 13.53 7.08
CA ALA A 177 -1.62 13.69 8.45
C ALA A 177 -3.03 14.28 8.50
N ALA A 178 -3.30 15.35 7.74
CA ALA A 178 -4.63 15.95 7.66
C ALA A 178 -5.67 14.95 7.14
N ARG A 179 -5.32 14.12 6.16
CA ARG A 179 -6.19 13.05 5.65
C ARG A 179 -6.44 11.97 6.70
N THR A 180 -5.41 11.52 7.40
CA THR A 180 -5.55 10.50 8.46
C THR A 180 -6.43 11.00 9.60
N LEU A 181 -6.28 12.27 10.01
CA LEU A 181 -7.15 12.89 11.01
C LEU A 181 -8.61 12.99 10.52
N ALA A 182 -8.83 13.29 9.23
CA ALA A 182 -10.18 13.27 8.66
C ALA A 182 -10.79 11.85 8.70
N ILE A 183 -10.02 10.82 8.37
CA ILE A 183 -10.45 9.41 8.46
C ILE A 183 -10.73 9.01 9.92
N ALA A 184 -9.98 9.55 10.88
CA ALA A 184 -10.20 9.36 12.31
C ALA A 184 -11.42 10.11 12.85
N ASN A 185 -12.17 10.82 12.00
CA ASN A 185 -13.30 11.68 12.38
C ASN A 185 -12.90 12.85 13.30
N GLU A 186 -11.71 13.43 13.05
CA GLU A 186 -11.18 14.61 13.73
C GLU A 186 -11.14 15.83 12.78
N PRO A 187 -12.30 16.41 12.42
CA PRO A 187 -12.38 17.42 11.35
C PRO A 187 -11.66 18.73 11.70
N LEU A 188 -11.67 19.14 12.98
CA LEU A 188 -10.96 20.35 13.42
C LEU A 188 -9.46 20.17 13.32
N ALA A 189 -8.93 19.06 13.85
CA ALA A 189 -7.50 18.76 13.74
C ALA A 189 -7.06 18.63 12.28
N SER A 190 -7.85 17.94 11.45
CA SER A 190 -7.60 17.85 10.01
C SER A 190 -7.52 19.23 9.34
N SER A 191 -8.46 20.12 9.65
CA SER A 191 -8.49 21.49 9.13
C SER A 191 -7.28 22.32 9.59
N ASP A 192 -6.89 22.22 10.86
CA ASP A 192 -5.74 22.94 11.41
C ASP A 192 -4.43 22.51 10.73
N VAL A 193 -4.24 21.21 10.52
CA VAL A 193 -3.06 20.70 9.80
C VAL A 193 -3.07 21.12 8.34
N ALA A 194 -4.22 21.08 7.68
CA ALA A 194 -4.36 21.54 6.29
C ALA A 194 -4.03 23.04 6.15
N ALA A 195 -4.50 23.88 7.07
CA ALA A 195 -4.18 25.30 7.11
C ALA A 195 -2.69 25.56 7.37
N ALA A 196 -2.09 24.83 8.32
CA ALA A 196 -0.66 24.94 8.61
C ALA A 196 0.21 24.54 7.41
N TRP A 197 -0.14 23.45 6.71
CA TRP A 197 0.50 23.05 5.46
C TRP A 197 0.40 24.13 4.39
N ALA A 198 -0.79 24.69 4.17
CA ALA A 198 -1.00 25.74 3.19
C ALA A 198 -0.14 26.98 3.48
N GLY A 199 0.00 27.37 4.75
CA GLY A 199 0.88 28.45 5.18
C GLY A 199 2.36 28.17 4.91
N VAL A 200 2.82 26.95 5.20
CA VAL A 200 4.20 26.50 4.96
C VAL A 200 4.56 26.56 3.45
N VAL A 201 3.64 26.07 2.61
CA VAL A 201 3.77 26.09 1.15
C VAL A 201 3.79 27.53 0.62
N ALA A 202 2.83 28.36 1.03
CA ALA A 202 2.72 29.75 0.57
C ALA A 202 3.92 30.61 1.01
N GLY A 203 4.49 30.33 2.18
CA GLY A 203 5.69 31.01 2.68
C GLY A 203 7.00 30.60 1.99
N GLY A 204 6.98 29.64 1.05
CA GLY A 204 8.19 29.14 0.39
C GLY A 204 9.17 28.45 1.35
N THR A 205 8.71 28.05 2.54
CA THR A 205 9.54 27.48 3.61
C THR A 205 9.83 25.99 3.41
N LEU A 206 9.27 25.38 2.37
CA LEU A 206 9.55 24.01 1.97
C LEU A 206 10.89 23.94 1.25
N GLY A 207 11.75 23.03 1.70
CA GLY A 207 12.94 22.64 0.94
C GLY A 207 12.54 22.05 -0.41
N ALA A 208 13.43 22.17 -1.40
CA ALA A 208 13.27 21.47 -2.67
C ALA A 208 12.98 19.98 -2.39
N SER A 209 11.93 19.45 -3.01
CA SER A 209 11.66 18.01 -3.01
C SER A 209 12.89 17.32 -3.59
N ASP A 210 13.68 16.67 -2.74
CA ASP A 210 14.82 15.87 -3.20
C ASP A 210 14.23 14.67 -3.96
N THR A 211 14.13 14.85 -5.27
CA THR A 211 13.82 13.83 -6.29
C THR A 211 15.00 12.88 -6.49
N SER A 212 15.94 12.79 -5.54
CA SER A 212 17.03 11.84 -5.62
C SER A 212 16.46 10.42 -5.51
N ASN A 213 16.36 9.79 -6.68
CA ASN A 213 16.04 8.39 -6.94
C ASN A 213 17.13 7.44 -6.45
N ALA A 214 17.89 7.80 -5.40
CA ALA A 214 18.83 6.89 -4.79
C ALA A 214 18.01 5.83 -4.03
N VAL A 215 17.56 4.82 -4.78
CA VAL A 215 17.20 3.52 -4.24
C VAL A 215 18.46 3.04 -3.54
N GLU A 216 18.48 3.12 -2.21
CA GLU A 216 19.52 2.48 -1.41
C GLU A 216 19.47 0.99 -1.75
N THR A 217 20.40 0.60 -2.63
CA THR A 217 20.46 -0.74 -3.18
C THR A 217 21.30 -1.54 -2.20
N GLY A 218 20.65 -2.08 -1.18
CA GLY A 218 21.27 -2.95 -0.19
C GLY A 218 20.41 -3.10 1.05
N SER A 219 20.17 -4.35 1.45
CA SER A 219 19.33 -4.80 2.57
C SER A 219 17.85 -5.05 2.23
N GLU A 220 17.32 -6.05 2.92
CA GLU A 220 15.89 -6.36 3.07
C GLU A 220 15.05 -5.08 3.08
N VAL A 221 13.97 -5.02 2.28
CA VAL A 221 13.12 -3.81 2.21
C VAL A 221 12.64 -3.50 3.61
N ASP A 222 13.21 -2.49 4.25
CA ASP A 222 12.80 -2.04 5.57
C ASP A 222 11.57 -1.13 5.47
N THR A 223 10.95 -0.83 6.61
CA THR A 223 9.76 0.03 6.67
C THR A 223 10.02 1.42 6.05
N ALA A 224 11.23 1.97 6.19
CA ALA A 224 11.62 3.28 5.70
C ALA A 224 11.75 3.34 4.16
N SER A 225 12.32 2.29 3.57
CA SER A 225 12.43 2.11 2.13
C SER A 225 11.06 1.85 1.50
N ALA A 226 10.23 1.02 2.14
CA ALA A 226 8.87 0.76 1.71
C ALA A 226 8.01 2.04 1.64
N VAL A 227 8.01 2.86 2.70
CA VAL A 227 7.26 4.13 2.70
C VAL A 227 7.79 5.11 1.65
N THR A 228 9.11 5.17 1.47
CA THR A 228 9.74 6.03 0.45
C THR A 228 9.33 5.59 -0.96
N THR A 229 9.29 4.29 -1.22
CA THR A 229 8.85 3.70 -2.49
C THR A 229 7.42 4.11 -2.84
N VAL A 230 6.48 3.97 -1.89
CA VAL A 230 5.09 4.38 -2.09
C VAL A 230 4.98 5.89 -2.30
N ALA A 231 5.67 6.67 -1.47
CA ALA A 231 5.64 8.13 -1.56
C ALA A 231 6.17 8.64 -2.90
N LEU A 232 7.27 8.09 -3.41
CA LEU A 232 7.84 8.44 -4.72
C LEU A 232 6.90 8.05 -5.88
N ALA A 233 6.35 6.83 -5.85
CA ALA A 233 5.45 6.37 -6.91
C ALA A 233 4.21 7.25 -7.04
N GLU A 234 3.58 7.63 -5.93
CA GLU A 234 2.42 8.52 -5.95
C GLU A 234 2.80 9.97 -6.25
N ASP A 235 3.91 10.49 -5.70
CA ASP A 235 4.37 11.87 -5.93
C ASP A 235 4.80 12.10 -7.39
N ALA A 236 5.34 11.08 -8.05
CA ALA A 236 5.64 11.10 -9.48
C ALA A 236 4.38 11.29 -10.32
N LEU A 237 3.20 10.84 -9.85
CA LEU A 237 1.93 10.97 -10.55
C LEU A 237 1.21 12.26 -10.18
N VAL A 238 1.07 12.54 -8.89
CA VAL A 238 0.32 13.68 -8.36
C VAL A 238 1.00 14.22 -7.10
N ARG A 239 1.30 15.52 -7.11
CA ARG A 239 1.84 16.25 -5.97
C ARG A 239 0.91 17.40 -5.58
N ALA A 240 0.55 17.47 -4.31
CA ALA A 240 -0.16 18.63 -3.78
C ALA A 240 0.76 19.87 -3.83
N ALA A 241 0.35 20.91 -4.56
CA ALA A 241 1.16 22.11 -4.78
C ALA A 241 0.67 23.31 -3.96
N SER A 242 -0.63 23.38 -3.66
CA SER A 242 -1.23 24.34 -2.72
C SER A 242 -2.63 23.85 -2.30
N ALA A 243 -3.33 24.61 -1.45
CA ALA A 243 -4.71 24.32 -1.08
C ALA A 243 -5.68 24.27 -2.28
N HIS A 244 -5.29 24.83 -3.43
CA HIS A 244 -6.13 24.95 -4.62
C HIS A 244 -5.46 24.42 -5.88
N ALA A 245 -4.29 23.78 -5.77
CA ALA A 245 -3.58 23.26 -6.94
C ALA A 245 -2.84 21.94 -6.65
N ALA A 246 -2.83 21.07 -7.65
CA ALA A 246 -2.01 19.87 -7.69
C ALA A 246 -1.23 19.79 -9.02
N GLU A 247 -0.03 19.26 -8.93
CA GLU A 247 0.85 19.01 -10.07
C GLU A 247 0.75 17.53 -10.47
N LEU A 248 0.31 17.29 -11.71
CA LEU A 248 0.41 16.01 -12.37
C LEU A 248 1.82 15.82 -12.92
N PHE A 249 2.33 14.60 -12.85
CA PHE A 249 3.67 14.26 -13.35
C PHE A 249 4.74 15.18 -12.76
N ALA A 250 4.75 15.35 -11.44
CA ALA A 250 5.55 16.37 -10.75
C ALA A 250 7.07 16.18 -10.93
N THR A 251 7.49 14.98 -11.33
CA THR A 251 8.88 14.63 -11.69
C THR A 251 9.10 14.49 -13.20
N GLY A 252 8.09 14.82 -14.03
CA GLY A 252 8.01 14.47 -15.45
C GLY A 252 7.55 13.02 -15.66
N ILE A 253 7.29 12.67 -16.92
CA ILE A 253 6.98 11.28 -17.31
C ILE A 253 8.30 10.54 -17.51
N ALA A 254 8.52 9.48 -16.72
CA ALA A 254 9.70 8.63 -16.84
C ALA A 254 9.81 8.03 -18.25
N ALA A 255 11.04 7.86 -18.75
CA ALA A 255 11.28 7.29 -20.08
C ALA A 255 10.68 5.89 -20.24
N SER A 256 10.67 5.09 -19.17
CA SER A 256 10.05 3.76 -19.13
C SER A 256 8.53 3.77 -19.25
N TRP A 257 7.87 4.90 -19.02
CA TRP A 257 6.42 5.06 -19.12
C TRP A 257 5.99 5.58 -20.51
N ARG A 258 6.93 6.10 -21.30
CA ARG A 258 6.66 6.65 -22.63
C ARG A 258 6.16 5.55 -23.58
N GLY A 259 5.03 5.81 -24.25
CA GLY A 259 4.36 4.85 -25.14
C GLY A 259 3.52 3.78 -24.42
N ILE A 260 3.57 3.68 -23.09
CA ILE A 260 2.78 2.72 -22.32
C ILE A 260 1.52 3.40 -21.81
N ASN A 261 0.35 2.88 -22.17
CA ASN A 261 -0.92 3.34 -21.61
C ASN A 261 -1.01 2.90 -20.15
N PHE A 262 -1.33 3.82 -19.25
CA PHE A 262 -1.48 3.51 -17.83
C PHE A 262 -2.63 4.31 -17.21
N GLU A 263 -2.98 3.88 -16.02
CA GLU A 263 -4.00 4.47 -15.16
C GLU A 263 -3.54 4.49 -13.71
N ALA A 264 -3.98 5.52 -12.99
CA ALA A 264 -3.84 5.67 -11.56
C ALA A 264 -5.19 6.12 -10.96
N HIS A 265 -5.58 5.56 -9.82
CA HIS A 265 -6.88 5.83 -9.19
C HIS A 265 -6.68 6.16 -7.72
N GLY A 266 -7.35 7.22 -7.24
CA GLY A 266 -7.35 7.60 -5.82
C GLY A 266 -6.02 8.15 -5.30
N VAL A 267 -5.19 8.77 -6.14
CA VAL A 267 -3.90 9.33 -5.72
C VAL A 267 -4.13 10.63 -4.93
N PRO A 268 -3.53 10.83 -3.74
CA PRO A 268 -3.74 12.04 -2.94
C PRO A 268 -3.23 13.30 -3.66
N ALA A 269 -4.13 14.28 -3.86
CA ALA A 269 -3.84 15.54 -4.53
C ALA A 269 -3.85 16.75 -3.57
N GLY A 270 -4.13 16.51 -2.30
CA GLY A 270 -4.20 17.51 -1.23
C GLY A 270 -4.86 16.92 0.03
N PRO A 271 -5.10 17.75 1.06
CA PRO A 271 -5.73 17.29 2.30
C PRO A 271 -7.15 16.73 2.13
N GLN A 272 -7.87 17.16 1.10
CA GLN A 272 -9.28 16.79 0.88
C GLN A 272 -9.55 16.21 -0.51
N HIS A 273 -8.51 16.11 -1.36
CA HIS A 273 -8.67 15.76 -2.78
C HIS A 273 -7.94 14.49 -3.16
N THR A 274 -8.56 13.66 -4.00
CA THR A 274 -7.85 12.62 -4.76
C THR A 274 -8.01 12.86 -6.24
N VAL A 275 -7.03 12.39 -7.01
CA VAL A 275 -7.06 12.40 -8.47
C VAL A 275 -6.95 10.97 -8.96
N SER A 276 -7.85 10.64 -9.89
CA SER A 276 -7.74 9.47 -10.76
C SER A 276 -7.42 9.96 -12.16
N LEU A 277 -6.50 9.30 -12.86
CA LEU A 277 -6.08 9.68 -14.20
C LEU A 277 -5.81 8.47 -15.09
N ALA A 278 -5.97 8.67 -16.39
CA ALA A 278 -5.58 7.72 -17.41
C ALA A 278 -4.75 8.42 -18.48
N VAL A 279 -3.68 7.78 -18.92
CA VAL A 279 -2.82 8.23 -20.00
C VAL A 279 -2.94 7.28 -21.18
N ARG A 280 -3.21 7.86 -22.36
CA ARG A 280 -3.27 7.16 -23.65
C ARG A 280 -2.33 7.86 -24.64
N TRP A 281 -1.40 7.12 -25.24
CA TRP A 281 -0.42 7.71 -26.15
C TRP A 281 -0.97 7.89 -27.57
N HIS A 282 -0.70 9.05 -28.15
CA HIS A 282 -1.03 9.43 -29.52
C HIS A 282 0.21 10.00 -30.21
N GLY A 283 1.07 9.10 -30.70
CA GLY A 283 2.40 9.46 -31.20
C GLY A 283 3.29 9.94 -30.05
N GLU A 284 3.85 11.14 -30.19
CA GLU A 284 4.71 11.77 -29.17
C GLU A 284 3.91 12.43 -28.04
N ASN A 285 2.60 12.66 -28.24
CA ASN A 285 1.73 13.31 -27.27
C ASN A 285 0.94 12.29 -26.44
N ALA A 286 0.45 12.73 -25.28
CA ALA A 286 -0.30 11.90 -24.35
C ALA A 286 -1.71 12.48 -24.11
N ALA A 287 -2.76 11.75 -24.47
CA ALA A 287 -4.11 12.07 -24.04
C ALA A 287 -4.25 11.71 -22.55
N LEU A 288 -4.48 12.73 -21.75
CA LEU A 288 -4.76 12.65 -20.32
C LEU A 288 -6.27 12.72 -20.13
N LEU A 289 -6.82 11.76 -19.38
CA LEU A 289 -8.15 11.84 -18.78
C LEU A 289 -7.97 11.95 -17.27
N TRP A 290 -8.82 12.73 -16.60
CA TRP A 290 -8.78 12.85 -15.16
C TRP A 290 -10.16 12.95 -14.51
N GLU A 291 -10.20 12.58 -13.24
CA GLU A 291 -11.28 12.78 -12.30
C GLU A 291 -10.70 13.24 -10.95
N VAL A 292 -11.33 14.23 -10.33
CA VAL A 292 -10.99 14.79 -9.03
C VAL A 292 -12.14 14.53 -8.08
N ASP A 293 -11.86 13.81 -7.00
CA ASP A 293 -12.78 13.70 -5.86
C ASP A 293 -12.40 14.70 -4.79
N GLY A 294 -13.41 15.28 -4.13
CA GLY A 294 -13.25 16.30 -3.10
C GLY A 294 -14.00 17.60 -3.42
N PRO A 295 -13.84 18.64 -2.59
CA PRO A 295 -14.50 19.93 -2.83
C PRO A 295 -14.10 20.54 -4.18
N PRO A 296 -14.99 21.29 -4.84
CA PRO A 296 -14.67 21.93 -6.12
C PRO A 296 -13.57 22.99 -5.96
N GLY A 297 -12.86 23.28 -7.07
CA GLY A 297 -11.88 24.37 -7.14
C GLY A 297 -10.41 23.94 -7.13
N LEU A 298 -10.11 22.64 -7.13
CA LEU A 298 -8.73 22.17 -7.33
C LEU A 298 -8.31 22.36 -8.80
N GLN A 299 -7.19 23.02 -9.02
CA GLN A 299 -6.57 23.18 -10.32
C GLN A 299 -5.46 22.15 -10.55
N LEU A 300 -5.54 21.40 -11.64
CA LEU A 300 -4.50 20.48 -12.08
C LEU A 300 -3.55 21.18 -13.06
N ARG A 301 -2.25 20.99 -12.88
CA ARG A 301 -1.18 21.50 -13.76
C ARG A 301 -0.18 20.41 -14.05
N ALA A 302 0.52 20.46 -15.17
CA ALA A 302 1.55 19.47 -15.51
C ALA A 302 2.86 20.15 -15.93
N PRO A 303 3.47 21.01 -15.09
CA PRO A 303 4.51 21.95 -15.50
C PRO A 303 5.79 21.28 -16.04
N ARG A 304 6.05 20.04 -15.65
CA ARG A 304 7.21 19.24 -16.12
C ARG A 304 6.95 18.44 -17.39
N VAL A 305 5.71 18.44 -17.87
CA VAL A 305 5.29 17.72 -19.09
C VAL A 305 4.79 18.74 -20.11
N ASP A 306 3.73 19.47 -19.78
CA ASP A 306 3.14 20.52 -20.59
C ASP A 306 2.84 21.74 -19.70
N ALA A 307 3.73 22.74 -19.75
CA ALA A 307 3.59 23.95 -18.94
C ALA A 307 2.35 24.80 -19.27
N SER A 308 1.73 24.57 -20.44
CA SER A 308 0.50 25.25 -20.83
C SER A 308 -0.77 24.56 -20.32
N PHE A 309 -0.66 23.31 -19.86
CA PHE A 309 -1.81 22.56 -19.36
C PHE A 309 -2.33 23.12 -18.03
N VAL A 310 -3.64 23.40 -18.01
CA VAL A 310 -4.40 23.76 -16.82
C VAL A 310 -5.77 23.07 -16.89
N GLY A 311 -6.08 22.22 -15.92
CA GLY A 311 -7.40 21.62 -15.72
C GLY A 311 -8.09 22.20 -14.49
N SER A 312 -9.32 22.68 -14.62
CA SER A 312 -10.11 23.24 -13.49
C SER A 312 -11.38 22.47 -13.19
N ASN A 313 -11.79 21.57 -14.08
CA ASN A 313 -13.00 20.79 -13.93
C ASN A 313 -12.73 19.53 -13.11
N GLN A 314 -13.73 19.07 -12.35
CA GLN A 314 -13.65 17.81 -11.62
C GLN A 314 -13.41 16.61 -12.53
N ARG A 315 -13.84 16.66 -13.78
CA ARG A 315 -13.52 15.66 -14.80
C ARG A 315 -13.11 16.36 -16.09
N GLY A 316 -12.24 15.74 -16.86
CA GLY A 316 -11.90 16.26 -18.18
C GLY A 316 -10.90 15.41 -18.94
N GLU A 317 -10.61 15.86 -20.15
CA GLU A 317 -9.61 15.28 -21.03
C GLU A 317 -8.78 16.39 -21.70
N ALA A 318 -7.51 16.11 -21.98
CA ALA A 318 -6.62 17.01 -22.67
C ALA A 318 -5.49 16.23 -23.37
N LEU A 319 -5.02 16.73 -24.51
CA LEU A 319 -3.83 16.21 -25.16
C LEU A 319 -2.60 16.98 -24.65
N LEU A 320 -1.77 16.33 -23.84
CA LEU A 320 -0.53 16.89 -23.31
C LEU A 320 0.58 16.82 -24.35
N ARG A 321 1.30 17.93 -24.49
CA ARG A 321 2.54 17.99 -25.27
C ARG A 321 3.70 17.47 -24.44
N VAL A 322 4.00 16.18 -24.57
CA VAL A 322 5.14 15.56 -23.88
C VAL A 322 6.41 15.95 -24.64
N GLY A 323 7.04 17.06 -24.26
CA GLY A 323 8.31 17.48 -24.86
C GLY A 323 9.36 16.36 -24.79
N ALA A 324 10.25 16.31 -25.79
CA ALA A 324 11.36 15.35 -25.87
C ALA A 324 12.25 15.41 -24.62
#